data_AF-A0A218P612-F1
#
_entry.id   AF-A0A218P612-F1
#
_cell.length_a   1.000
_cell.length_b   1.000
_cell.length_c   1.000
_cell.angle_alpha   90.00
_cell.angle_beta   90.00
_cell.angle_gamma   90.00
#
_symmetry.space_group_name_H-M   'P 1'
#
loop_
_entity.id
_entity.type
_entity.pdbx_description
1 polymer ?
#
loop_
_entity_poly.entity_id
_entity_poly.type
_entity_poly.pdbx_seq_one_letter_code
_entity_poly.pdbx_strand_id
1 'polypeptide(L)'
;MKRLVATLFILLLASSLVSAETYTLPGETPDKKPYNNIGILGEVMVDLNVTIVNTAPFPKFVIVNPRYDFNVFRLSGDEGMTSFRVNGGSYHVPSRLDRTSLNYYIGFWVMPYETVVVNFRIPYNNSYLLQTADYQSVCGDSAKITNVTYYVVNGSLEYGGHIEVPDDISTLSCGVMYPQLVNTPKIISTRAMFPMNDGHIKVLKYEGTVTFRLTNAPNRAGVFNTFFAASIPVIFKDARMYNFTPNYTMTYREYMDEFVWKYKGLNPPEKSQPQPLPSMSNMFQLSNTLLTGVSVGTPEIEPPGEAGLDFPVWIIFMGSSVEIKYHVEWTAQGR
;
A
#
# COMPACT_ATOMS: atom_id res chain seq x y z
N MET A 1 65.24 -23.52 4.37
CA MET A 1 64.30 -22.52 4.93
C MET A 1 64.20 -21.22 4.14
N LYS A 2 65.26 -20.68 3.51
CA LYS A 2 65.19 -19.38 2.79
C LYS A 2 64.26 -19.31 1.56
N ARG A 3 63.98 -20.43 0.88
CA ARG A 3 63.05 -20.48 -0.26
C ARG A 3 61.56 -20.50 0.11
N LEU A 4 61.24 -20.88 1.35
CA LEU A 4 59.85 -20.99 1.84
C LEU A 4 59.31 -19.64 2.32
N VAL A 5 60.19 -18.76 2.81
CA VAL A 5 59.84 -17.40 3.23
C VAL A 5 59.51 -16.51 2.03
N ALA A 6 60.21 -16.68 0.90
CA ALA A 6 59.96 -15.92 -0.32
C ALA A 6 58.61 -16.28 -0.98
N THR A 7 58.18 -17.53 -0.89
CA THR A 7 56.87 -17.97 -1.41
C THR A 7 55.72 -17.52 -0.52
N LEU A 8 55.90 -17.49 0.80
CA LEU A 8 54.90 -16.95 1.74
C LEU A 8 54.70 -15.43 1.55
N PHE A 9 55.79 -14.69 1.26
CA PHE A 9 55.74 -13.25 1.04
C PHE A 9 55.03 -12.87 -0.27
N ILE A 10 55.19 -13.67 -1.33
CA ILE A 10 54.48 -13.49 -2.61
C ILE A 10 52.99 -13.84 -2.47
N LEU A 11 52.63 -14.85 -1.66
CA LEU A 11 51.22 -15.14 -1.34
C LEU A 11 50.57 -14.06 -0.46
N LEU A 12 51.33 -13.44 0.45
CA LEU A 12 50.85 -12.31 1.26
C LEU A 12 50.67 -11.03 0.42
N LEU A 13 51.54 -10.76 -0.56
CA LEU A 13 51.37 -9.65 -1.51
C LEU A 13 50.22 -9.84 -2.50
N ALA A 14 49.82 -11.08 -2.79
CA ALA A 14 48.65 -11.39 -3.62
C ALA A 14 47.30 -11.28 -2.86
N SER A 15 47.32 -11.05 -1.54
CA SER A 15 46.12 -11.01 -0.70
C SER A 15 45.49 -9.62 -0.54
N SER A 16 45.98 -8.59 -1.25
CA SER A 16 45.18 -7.38 -1.49
C SER A 16 44.08 -7.67 -2.53
N LEU A 17 43.20 -8.61 -2.20
CA LEU A 17 41.97 -8.85 -2.95
C LEU A 17 41.12 -7.60 -2.78
N VAL A 18 41.16 -6.71 -3.78
CA VAL A 18 40.11 -5.72 -4.00
C VAL A 18 38.84 -6.50 -4.27
N SER A 19 38.06 -6.74 -3.22
CA SER A 19 36.75 -7.38 -3.33
C SER A 19 35.81 -6.35 -3.94
N ALA A 20 35.56 -6.46 -5.24
CA ALA A 20 34.54 -5.69 -5.92
C ALA A 20 33.23 -6.48 -5.92
N GLU A 21 32.17 -5.91 -5.33
CA GLU A 21 30.83 -6.48 -5.37
C GLU A 21 29.95 -5.55 -6.22
N THR A 22 29.37 -6.07 -7.30
CA THR A 22 28.46 -5.33 -8.18
C THR A 22 27.02 -5.71 -7.85
N TYR A 23 26.18 -4.71 -7.58
CA TYR A 23 24.77 -4.86 -7.26
C TYR A 23 23.91 -4.21 -8.33
N THR A 24 22.97 -4.98 -8.89
CA THR A 24 21.95 -4.48 -9.82
C THR A 24 20.93 -3.65 -9.06
N LEU A 25 20.66 -2.44 -9.53
CA LEU A 25 19.64 -1.57 -8.97
C LEU A 25 18.35 -1.61 -9.81
N PRO A 26 17.18 -1.68 -9.15
CA PRO A 26 16.98 -2.00 -7.75
C PRO A 26 16.98 -3.52 -7.58
N GLY A 27 17.81 -4.06 -6.69
CA GLY A 27 17.86 -5.50 -6.48
C GLY A 27 16.62 -6.03 -5.74
N GLU A 28 16.74 -7.18 -5.10
CA GLU A 28 15.65 -7.79 -4.34
C GLU A 28 15.92 -7.70 -2.83
N THR A 29 14.86 -7.71 -2.02
CA THR A 29 15.04 -7.93 -0.57
C THR A 29 15.63 -9.33 -0.30
N PRO A 30 16.22 -9.59 0.88
CA PRO A 30 16.68 -10.93 1.27
C PRO A 30 15.60 -12.02 1.14
N ASP A 31 14.33 -11.64 1.25
CA ASP A 31 13.15 -12.51 1.09
C ASP A 31 12.66 -12.62 -0.37
N LYS A 32 13.45 -12.20 -1.36
CA LYS A 32 13.10 -12.16 -2.80
C LYS A 32 11.87 -11.32 -3.15
N LYS A 33 11.57 -10.31 -2.33
CA LYS A 33 10.52 -9.33 -2.66
C LYS A 33 11.11 -8.28 -3.61
N PRO A 34 10.47 -8.01 -4.75
CA PRO A 34 10.97 -7.03 -5.71
C PRO A 34 10.68 -5.61 -5.23
N TYR A 35 11.69 -4.75 -5.33
CA TYR A 35 11.50 -3.30 -5.32
C TYR A 35 10.99 -2.85 -6.71
N ASN A 36 10.28 -1.73 -6.82
CA ASN A 36 10.05 -1.11 -8.13
C ASN A 36 11.35 -0.54 -8.71
N ASN A 37 11.34 -0.11 -9.96
CA ASN A 37 12.52 0.38 -10.69
C ASN A 37 13.26 1.60 -10.08
N ILE A 38 12.71 2.26 -9.06
CA ILE A 38 13.37 3.34 -8.29
C ILE A 38 13.73 2.92 -6.86
N GLY A 39 13.64 1.62 -6.53
CA GLY A 39 14.08 1.08 -5.24
C GLY A 39 13.05 1.19 -4.12
N ILE A 40 11.75 1.29 -4.42
CA ILE A 40 10.70 1.44 -3.41
C ILE A 40 9.98 0.11 -3.17
N LEU A 41 9.79 -0.23 -1.90
CA LEU A 41 8.96 -1.34 -1.44
C LEU A 41 7.84 -0.81 -0.54
N GLY A 42 6.59 -1.11 -0.91
CA GLY A 42 5.39 -0.78 -0.15
C GLY A 42 4.89 -1.94 0.72
N GLU A 43 4.65 -1.65 1.99
CA GLU A 43 4.18 -2.63 2.97
C GLU A 43 3.01 -2.09 3.79
N VAL A 44 1.96 -2.88 3.92
CA VAL A 44 0.74 -2.51 4.65
C VAL A 44 0.62 -3.38 5.89
N MET A 45 0.46 -2.73 7.03
CA MET A 45 0.11 -3.32 8.31
C MET A 45 -1.27 -2.81 8.71
N VAL A 46 -2.03 -3.68 9.35
CA VAL A 46 -3.41 -3.43 9.74
C VAL A 46 -3.56 -3.88 11.18
N ASP A 47 -4.23 -3.08 12.00
CA ASP A 47 -4.58 -3.41 13.38
C ASP A 47 -6.00 -2.92 13.63
N LEU A 48 -6.96 -3.84 13.71
CA LEU A 48 -8.39 -3.54 13.77
C LEU A 48 -9.04 -4.30 14.92
N ASN A 49 -9.74 -3.57 15.78
CA ASN A 49 -10.69 -4.13 16.72
C ASN A 49 -12.05 -4.23 16.05
N VAL A 50 -12.65 -5.43 16.08
CA VAL A 50 -13.91 -5.72 15.41
C VAL A 50 -14.87 -6.30 16.44
N THR A 51 -16.04 -5.68 16.58
CA THR A 51 -17.11 -6.16 17.44
C THR A 51 -18.04 -7.05 16.64
N ILE A 52 -18.13 -8.31 17.03
CA ILE A 52 -18.91 -9.36 16.39
C ILE A 52 -19.99 -9.85 17.37
N VAL A 53 -21.21 -10.07 16.88
CA VAL A 53 -22.29 -10.67 17.66
C VAL A 53 -22.79 -11.95 17.01
N ASN A 54 -23.05 -12.97 17.82
CA ASN A 54 -23.81 -14.15 17.42
C ASN A 54 -25.26 -14.02 17.88
N THR A 55 -26.19 -13.92 16.95
CA THR A 55 -27.63 -13.81 17.25
C THR A 55 -28.36 -15.15 17.27
N ALA A 56 -27.67 -16.27 17.05
CA ALA A 56 -28.25 -17.61 17.09
C ALA A 56 -28.33 -18.17 18.52
N PRO A 57 -29.26 -19.11 18.80
CA PRO A 57 -29.33 -19.84 20.07
C PRO A 57 -28.27 -20.96 20.21
N PHE A 58 -27.28 -21.04 19.32
CA PHE A 58 -26.25 -22.06 19.33
C PHE A 58 -24.86 -21.45 18.97
N PRO A 59 -23.76 -22.04 19.46
CA PRO A 59 -22.42 -21.52 19.22
C PRO A 59 -22.04 -21.63 17.74
N LYS A 60 -21.21 -20.69 17.28
CA LYS A 60 -20.71 -20.61 15.90
C LYS A 60 -19.20 -20.51 15.91
N PHE A 61 -18.53 -21.24 15.03
CA PHE A 61 -17.08 -21.13 14.85
C PHE A 61 -16.77 -20.19 13.68
N VAL A 62 -16.07 -19.08 13.96
CA VAL A 62 -15.67 -18.09 12.96
C VAL A 62 -14.26 -18.43 12.49
N ILE A 63 -14.13 -18.84 11.22
CA ILE A 63 -12.84 -19.13 10.59
C ILE A 63 -12.15 -17.80 10.25
N VAL A 64 -10.87 -17.68 10.63
CA VAL A 64 -10.07 -16.48 10.40
C VAL A 64 -9.13 -16.71 9.21
N ASN A 65 -9.01 -15.71 8.35
CA ASN A 65 -8.02 -15.72 7.29
C ASN A 65 -6.61 -15.74 7.93
N PRO A 66 -5.76 -16.74 7.65
CA PRO A 66 -4.46 -16.90 8.30
C PRO A 66 -3.50 -15.73 8.02
N ARG A 67 -3.85 -14.82 7.10
CA ARG A 67 -3.14 -13.56 6.92
C ARG A 67 -3.17 -12.66 8.15
N TYR A 68 -4.20 -12.79 8.98
CA TYR A 68 -4.39 -12.01 10.19
C TYR A 68 -4.06 -12.85 11.41
N ASP A 69 -3.23 -12.30 12.27
CA ASP A 69 -3.22 -12.66 13.68
C ASP A 69 -4.52 -12.19 14.31
N PHE A 70 -4.98 -12.88 15.35
CA PHE A 70 -6.15 -12.42 16.08
C PHE A 70 -6.02 -12.67 17.57
N ASN A 71 -6.70 -11.83 18.34
CA ASN A 71 -6.87 -11.98 19.78
C ASN A 71 -8.31 -11.66 20.17
N VAL A 72 -8.99 -12.61 20.79
CA VAL A 72 -10.35 -12.49 21.26
C VAL A 72 -10.32 -11.90 22.67
N PHE A 73 -10.94 -10.73 22.86
CA PHE A 73 -10.99 -10.10 24.17
C PHE A 73 -12.07 -10.76 25.05
N ARG A 74 -11.62 -11.75 25.83
CA ARG A 74 -12.37 -12.40 26.91
C ARG A 74 -11.57 -12.35 28.21
N LEU A 75 -12.23 -12.58 29.34
CA LEU A 75 -11.62 -12.53 30.68
C LEU A 75 -10.35 -13.39 30.84
N SER A 76 -10.23 -14.48 30.09
CA SER A 76 -9.09 -15.41 30.17
C SER A 76 -7.87 -14.98 29.34
N GLY A 77 -8.03 -14.13 28.33
CA GLY A 77 -6.94 -13.65 27.47
C GLY A 77 -6.15 -14.74 26.72
N ASP A 78 -6.68 -15.95 26.65
CA ASP A 78 -6.01 -17.17 26.16
C ASP A 78 -6.55 -17.65 24.82
N GLU A 79 -7.20 -16.77 24.06
CA GLU A 79 -7.85 -17.08 22.80
C GLU A 79 -7.33 -16.17 21.69
N GLY A 80 -6.29 -16.64 21.02
CA GLY A 80 -5.68 -15.93 19.92
C GLY A 80 -4.67 -16.76 19.14
N MET A 81 -4.17 -16.18 18.06
CA MET A 81 -3.14 -16.73 17.20
C MET A 81 -2.16 -15.63 16.83
N THR A 82 -0.87 -15.97 16.86
CA THR A 82 0.20 -15.12 16.34
C THR A 82 0.89 -15.79 15.15
N SER A 83 1.45 -15.02 14.23
CA SER A 83 2.22 -15.53 13.11
C SER A 83 3.62 -14.95 13.04
N PHE A 84 4.55 -15.74 12.52
CA PHE A 84 5.92 -15.34 12.27
C PHE A 84 6.43 -15.94 10.96
N ARG A 85 7.46 -15.33 10.38
CA ARG A 85 8.07 -15.81 9.13
C ARG A 85 9.42 -16.46 9.41
N VAL A 86 9.66 -17.60 8.77
CA VAL A 86 10.96 -18.29 8.73
C VAL A 86 11.21 -18.76 7.31
N ASN A 87 12.36 -18.40 6.73
CA ASN A 87 12.79 -18.82 5.39
C ASN A 87 11.70 -18.61 4.31
N GLY A 88 11.02 -17.46 4.33
CA GLY A 88 9.94 -17.12 3.40
C GLY A 88 8.56 -17.72 3.72
N GLY A 89 8.49 -18.76 4.56
CA GLY A 89 7.23 -19.39 5.01
C GLY A 89 6.59 -18.69 6.21
N SER A 90 5.26 -18.69 6.27
CA SER A 90 4.48 -18.17 7.41
C SER A 90 4.08 -19.32 8.33
N TYR A 91 4.36 -19.19 9.62
CA TYR A 91 4.03 -20.16 10.67
C TYR A 91 3.05 -19.53 11.66
N HIS A 92 2.11 -20.32 12.15
CA HIS A 92 0.99 -19.87 12.98
C HIS A 92 1.01 -20.59 14.32
N VAL A 93 0.97 -19.82 15.41
CA VAL A 93 1.00 -20.32 16.79
C VAL A 93 -0.32 -19.94 17.46
N PRO A 94 -1.31 -20.83 17.45
CA PRO A 94 -2.48 -20.68 18.29
C PRO A 94 -2.08 -20.82 19.76
N SER A 95 -2.64 -19.95 20.60
CA SER A 95 -2.50 -20.03 22.07
C SER A 95 -3.07 -21.33 22.64
N ARG A 96 -4.21 -21.79 22.09
CA ARG A 96 -4.93 -22.98 22.55
C ARG A 96 -5.66 -23.69 21.43
N LEU A 97 -5.13 -24.83 20.98
CA LEU A 97 -5.72 -25.61 19.88
C LEU A 97 -7.16 -26.07 20.16
N ASP A 98 -7.51 -26.37 21.41
CA ASP A 98 -8.85 -26.82 21.81
C ASP A 98 -9.92 -25.73 21.64
N ARG A 99 -9.53 -24.45 21.63
CA ARG A 99 -10.44 -23.31 21.51
C ARG A 99 -10.33 -22.58 20.17
N THR A 100 -9.12 -22.55 19.61
CA THR A 100 -8.83 -21.77 18.40
C THR A 100 -8.74 -22.62 17.14
N SER A 101 -9.07 -23.91 17.21
CA SER A 101 -9.11 -24.78 16.03
C SER A 101 -10.36 -25.65 15.97
N LEU A 102 -10.84 -25.89 14.75
CA LEU A 102 -11.93 -26.83 14.45
C LEU A 102 -11.69 -27.42 13.06
N ASN A 103 -11.66 -28.75 12.93
CA ASN A 103 -11.38 -29.44 11.66
C ASN A 103 -10.12 -28.92 10.95
N TYR A 104 -9.05 -28.65 11.70
CA TYR A 104 -7.79 -28.07 11.21
C TYR A 104 -7.89 -26.62 10.70
N TYR A 105 -9.06 -25.97 10.75
CA TYR A 105 -9.20 -24.54 10.52
C TYR A 105 -8.91 -23.77 11.80
N ILE A 106 -8.27 -22.60 11.64
CA ILE A 106 -8.02 -21.67 12.75
C ILE A 106 -9.15 -20.64 12.83
N GLY A 107 -9.55 -20.33 14.04
CA GLY A 107 -10.66 -19.40 14.29
C GLY A 107 -10.97 -19.27 15.77
N PHE A 108 -12.20 -18.88 16.08
CA PHE A 108 -12.68 -18.80 17.44
C PHE A 108 -14.19 -19.09 17.51
N TRP A 109 -14.62 -19.58 18.66
CA TRP A 109 -16.05 -19.77 18.95
C TRP A 109 -16.70 -18.46 19.38
N VAL A 110 -17.92 -18.22 18.94
CA VAL A 110 -18.82 -17.18 19.46
C VAL A 110 -20.07 -17.88 20.02
N MET A 111 -20.27 -17.79 21.32
CA MET A 111 -21.34 -18.45 22.06
C MET A 111 -22.72 -17.85 21.70
N PRO A 112 -23.83 -18.55 22.01
CA PRO A 112 -25.18 -18.03 21.75
C PRO A 112 -25.38 -16.65 22.37
N TYR A 113 -25.90 -15.71 21.58
CA TYR A 113 -26.18 -14.32 22.02
C TYR A 113 -24.97 -13.55 22.55
N GLU A 114 -23.76 -14.04 22.30
CA GLU A 114 -22.53 -13.39 22.73
C GLU A 114 -22.16 -12.24 21.79
N THR A 115 -21.73 -11.12 22.38
CA THR A 115 -21.02 -10.05 21.68
C THR A 115 -19.57 -10.07 22.13
N VAL A 116 -18.65 -10.15 21.18
CA VAL A 116 -17.22 -10.26 21.44
C VAL A 116 -16.44 -9.24 20.61
N VAL A 117 -15.36 -8.71 21.19
CA VAL A 117 -14.42 -7.86 20.46
C VAL A 117 -13.20 -8.71 20.11
N VAL A 118 -12.81 -8.68 18.83
CA VAL A 118 -11.66 -9.42 18.33
C VAL A 118 -10.70 -8.43 17.69
N ASN A 119 -9.47 -8.41 18.15
CA ASN A 119 -8.39 -7.72 17.48
C ASN A 119 -7.89 -8.57 16.32
N PHE A 120 -7.83 -8.00 15.12
CA PHE A 120 -7.22 -8.60 13.94
C PHE A 120 -6.01 -7.77 13.53
N ARG A 121 -4.86 -8.42 13.35
CA ARG A 121 -3.60 -7.73 13.06
C ARG A 121 -2.86 -8.40 11.91
N ILE A 122 -2.37 -7.59 10.98
CA ILE A 122 -1.30 -7.98 10.05
C ILE A 122 -0.01 -7.41 10.65
N PRO A 123 0.80 -8.24 11.36
CA PRO A 123 1.98 -7.75 12.05
C PRO A 123 3.07 -7.35 11.06
N TYR A 124 4.03 -6.58 11.56
CA TYR A 124 5.22 -6.17 10.83
C TYR A 124 5.95 -7.35 10.14
N ASN A 125 6.18 -8.42 10.89
CA ASN A 125 6.88 -9.63 10.41
C ASN A 125 6.10 -10.37 9.30
N ASN A 126 4.82 -10.04 9.11
CA ASN A 126 3.96 -10.61 8.08
C ASN A 126 3.22 -9.52 7.27
N SER A 127 3.85 -8.35 7.10
CA SER A 127 3.32 -7.20 6.35
C SER A 127 2.83 -7.60 4.95
N TYR A 128 1.75 -6.96 4.48
CA TYR A 128 1.21 -7.13 3.13
C TYR A 128 1.99 -6.31 2.13
N LEU A 129 2.57 -6.98 1.13
CA LEU A 129 3.29 -6.32 0.06
C LEU A 129 2.28 -5.68 -0.88
N LEU A 130 2.35 -4.36 -0.96
CA LEU A 130 1.64 -3.59 -1.96
C LEU A 130 2.54 -3.45 -3.17
N GLN A 131 2.10 -3.96 -4.33
CA GLN A 131 2.84 -3.79 -5.57
C GLN A 131 2.88 -2.29 -5.92
N THR A 132 4.09 -1.75 -5.99
CA THR A 132 4.35 -0.37 -6.40
C THR A 132 4.59 -0.29 -7.90
N ALA A 133 4.07 0.75 -8.55
CA ALA A 133 4.27 1.00 -9.97
C ALA A 133 5.70 1.48 -10.25
N ASP A 134 6.19 1.15 -11.45
CA ASP A 134 7.48 1.64 -11.94
C ASP A 134 7.39 3.09 -12.38
N TYR A 135 8.44 3.84 -12.07
CA TYR A 135 8.62 5.22 -12.49
C TYR A 135 8.92 5.30 -13.99
N GLN A 136 8.18 6.14 -14.71
CA GLN A 136 8.37 6.31 -16.15
C GLN A 136 9.17 7.58 -16.44
N SER A 137 10.39 7.43 -16.97
CA SER A 137 11.24 8.56 -17.37
C SER A 137 11.27 8.70 -18.89
N VAL A 138 11.34 9.94 -19.40
CA VAL A 138 11.59 10.22 -20.82
C VAL A 138 12.98 9.75 -21.24
N CYS A 139 13.94 9.77 -20.30
CA CYS A 139 15.30 9.26 -20.51
C CYS A 139 15.36 7.73 -20.53
N GLY A 140 14.28 7.03 -20.16
CA GLY A 140 14.31 5.58 -19.90
C GLY A 140 15.35 5.24 -18.82
N ASP A 141 16.05 4.12 -19.01
CA ASP A 141 17.20 3.73 -18.18
C ASP A 141 18.53 4.36 -18.68
N SER A 142 18.53 5.01 -19.85
CA SER A 142 19.64 5.85 -20.30
C SER A 142 19.78 7.04 -19.34
N ALA A 143 21.00 7.33 -18.90
CA ALA A 143 21.32 8.29 -17.82
C ALA A 143 20.86 7.91 -16.40
N LYS A 144 20.43 6.66 -16.14
CA LYS A 144 20.15 6.14 -14.79
C LYS A 144 21.31 5.25 -14.31
N ILE A 145 21.59 5.29 -13.01
CA ILE A 145 22.51 4.34 -12.39
C ILE A 145 21.82 2.98 -12.30
N THR A 146 22.26 2.00 -13.09
CA THR A 146 21.68 0.66 -13.15
C THR A 146 22.44 -0.36 -12.32
N ASN A 147 23.75 -0.17 -12.14
CA ASN A 147 24.58 -1.02 -11.30
C ASN A 147 25.46 -0.18 -10.40
N VAL A 148 25.64 -0.59 -9.14
CA VAL A 148 26.62 0.01 -8.23
C VAL A 148 27.70 -1.01 -7.93
N THR A 149 28.95 -0.62 -8.13
CA THR A 149 30.10 -1.44 -7.75
C THR A 149 30.76 -0.81 -6.53
N TYR A 150 30.93 -1.63 -5.49
CA TYR A 150 31.62 -1.25 -4.25
C TYR A 150 33.03 -1.82 -4.26
N TYR A 151 34.03 -1.01 -3.91
CA TYR A 151 35.42 -1.44 -3.83
C TYR A 151 36.09 -0.78 -2.62
N VAL A 152 36.99 -1.51 -1.95
CA VAL A 152 37.71 -0.99 -0.78
C VAL A 152 39.12 -0.60 -1.21
N VAL A 153 39.44 0.69 -1.15
CA VAL A 153 40.76 1.24 -1.48
C VAL A 153 41.36 1.81 -0.22
N ASN A 154 42.54 1.30 0.18
CA ASN A 154 43.26 1.78 1.36
C ASN A 154 42.43 1.79 2.67
N GLY A 155 41.50 0.83 2.82
CA GLY A 155 40.61 0.73 3.99
C GLY A 155 39.36 1.64 3.93
N SER A 156 39.23 2.47 2.90
CA SER A 156 38.05 3.30 2.66
C SER A 156 37.11 2.65 1.63
N LEU A 157 35.80 2.72 1.88
CA LEU A 157 34.79 2.27 0.93
C LEU A 157 34.65 3.30 -0.19
N GLU A 158 34.97 2.89 -1.42
CA GLU A 158 34.70 3.63 -2.64
C GLU A 158 33.57 2.97 -3.43
N TYR A 159 32.86 3.76 -4.22
CA TYR A 159 31.70 3.28 -4.98
C TYR A 159 31.62 3.97 -6.35
N GLY A 160 31.13 3.25 -7.34
CA GLY A 160 30.92 3.74 -8.70
C GLY A 160 29.64 3.17 -9.31
N GLY A 161 28.96 3.97 -10.13
CA GLY A 161 27.75 3.58 -10.82
C GLY A 161 28.00 3.29 -12.30
N HIS A 162 27.40 2.24 -12.85
CA HIS A 162 27.26 2.11 -14.30
C HIS A 162 26.05 2.93 -14.76
N ILE A 163 26.29 3.80 -15.75
CA ILE A 163 25.28 4.63 -16.38
C ILE A 163 25.41 4.40 -17.88
N GLU A 164 24.32 4.03 -18.54
CA GLU A 164 24.27 4.02 -20.00
C GLU A 164 24.21 5.47 -20.50
N VAL A 165 25.25 5.88 -21.24
CA VAL A 165 25.38 7.24 -21.76
C VAL A 165 24.82 7.27 -23.19
N PRO A 166 23.90 8.19 -23.52
CA PRO A 166 23.47 8.38 -24.91
C PRO A 166 24.63 8.82 -25.80
N ASP A 167 24.72 8.29 -27.02
CA ASP A 167 25.74 8.70 -28.00
C ASP A 167 25.49 10.10 -28.60
N ASP A 168 24.32 10.68 -28.35
CA ASP A 168 23.90 11.98 -28.87
C ASP A 168 24.36 13.15 -27.97
N ILE A 169 25.41 13.83 -28.41
CA ILE A 169 25.94 15.03 -27.74
C ILE A 169 25.05 16.27 -27.87
N SER A 170 24.02 16.24 -28.71
CA SER A 170 23.12 17.38 -28.91
C SER A 170 22.08 17.52 -27.80
N THR A 171 21.82 16.45 -27.05
CA THR A 171 20.84 16.43 -25.97
C THR A 171 21.50 16.71 -24.61
N LEU A 172 21.41 17.96 -24.13
CA LEU A 172 21.97 18.36 -22.82
C LEU A 172 21.11 17.92 -21.62
N SER A 173 19.81 17.69 -21.84
CA SER A 173 18.88 17.22 -20.82
C SER A 173 17.75 16.45 -21.48
N CYS A 174 17.40 15.30 -20.90
CA CYS A 174 16.33 14.43 -21.39
C CYS A 174 15.01 14.59 -20.61
N GLY A 175 14.99 15.39 -19.54
CA GLY A 175 13.75 15.69 -18.82
C GLY A 175 13.94 16.27 -17.41
N VAL A 176 12.81 16.55 -16.75
CA VAL A 176 12.75 16.98 -15.35
C VAL A 176 11.95 15.96 -14.55
N MET A 177 12.49 15.53 -13.42
CA MET A 177 11.78 14.61 -12.53
C MET A 177 10.56 15.28 -11.91
N TYR A 178 9.44 14.58 -11.92
CA TYR A 178 8.22 14.93 -11.18
C TYR A 178 7.76 13.74 -10.34
N PRO A 179 7.04 13.96 -9.22
CA PRO A 179 6.70 12.89 -8.30
C PRO A 179 5.51 12.08 -8.84
N GLN A 180 5.79 10.93 -9.46
CA GLN A 180 4.77 10.03 -9.99
C GLN A 180 4.11 9.21 -8.88
N LEU A 181 2.83 8.89 -9.05
CA LEU A 181 2.07 8.09 -8.10
C LEU A 181 2.51 6.63 -8.16
N VAL A 182 3.11 6.12 -7.08
CA VAL A 182 3.69 4.76 -7.03
C VAL A 182 2.72 3.70 -6.59
N ASN A 183 1.53 4.06 -6.11
CA ASN A 183 0.54 3.07 -5.67
C ASN A 183 -0.90 3.54 -5.92
N THR A 184 -1.75 2.54 -6.16
CA THR A 184 -3.20 2.72 -6.30
C THR A 184 -3.90 2.13 -5.08
N PRO A 185 -4.85 2.83 -4.45
CA PRO A 185 -5.56 2.30 -3.29
C PRO A 185 -6.40 1.08 -3.64
N LYS A 186 -6.40 0.07 -2.76
CA LYS A 186 -7.35 -1.04 -2.83
C LYS A 186 -8.64 -0.67 -2.10
N ILE A 187 -9.76 -0.69 -2.81
CA ILE A 187 -11.07 -0.42 -2.19
C ILE A 187 -11.60 -1.69 -1.55
N ILE A 188 -11.97 -1.62 -0.28
CA ILE A 188 -12.51 -2.74 0.50
C ILE A 188 -13.80 -2.28 1.18
N SER A 189 -14.83 -3.12 1.13
CA SER A 189 -16.09 -2.92 1.87
C SER A 189 -16.15 -3.83 3.10
N THR A 190 -17.03 -3.51 4.04
CA THR A 190 -17.23 -4.35 5.24
C THR A 190 -17.59 -5.79 4.89
N ARG A 191 -18.41 -5.99 3.84
CA ARG A 191 -18.79 -7.33 3.35
C ARG A 191 -17.61 -8.10 2.74
N ALA A 192 -16.65 -7.40 2.14
CA ALA A 192 -15.45 -8.02 1.60
C ALA A 192 -14.46 -8.42 2.70
N MET A 193 -14.38 -7.65 3.80
CA MET A 193 -13.55 -8.00 4.97
C MET A 193 -14.12 -9.15 5.77
N PHE A 194 -15.44 -9.17 5.92
CA PHE A 194 -16.18 -10.18 6.68
C PHE A 194 -17.21 -10.84 5.76
N PRO A 195 -16.78 -11.77 4.87
CA PRO A 195 -17.68 -12.50 3.98
C PRO A 195 -18.48 -13.54 4.78
N MET A 196 -19.41 -13.06 5.59
CA MET A 196 -20.26 -13.90 6.42
C MET A 196 -21.45 -14.37 5.59
N ASN A 197 -21.40 -15.65 5.19
CA ASN A 197 -22.55 -16.33 4.58
C ASN A 197 -23.62 -16.70 5.64
N ASP A 198 -23.32 -16.51 6.92
CA ASP A 198 -24.20 -16.79 8.05
C ASP A 198 -24.91 -15.52 8.50
N GLY A 199 -26.25 -15.50 8.41
CA GLY A 199 -27.05 -14.34 8.81
C GLY A 199 -27.09 -14.05 10.31
N HIS A 200 -26.58 -14.97 11.15
CA HIS A 200 -26.57 -14.82 12.60
C HIS A 200 -25.30 -14.18 13.14
N ILE A 201 -24.18 -14.27 12.43
CA ILE A 201 -22.96 -13.57 12.80
C ILE A 201 -22.96 -12.21 12.13
N LYS A 202 -22.94 -11.15 12.94
CA LYS A 202 -22.99 -9.77 12.46
C LYS A 202 -21.82 -8.97 13.02
N VAL A 203 -21.26 -8.11 12.18
CA VAL A 203 -20.27 -7.11 12.59
C VAL A 203 -21.02 -5.84 12.99
N LEU A 204 -20.81 -5.39 14.23
CA LEU A 204 -21.48 -4.20 14.78
C LEU A 204 -20.63 -2.93 14.65
N LYS A 205 -19.32 -3.07 14.82
CA LYS A 205 -18.36 -1.96 14.78
C LYS A 205 -16.99 -2.51 14.39
N TYR A 206 -16.20 -1.72 13.69
CA TYR A 206 -14.75 -1.89 13.70
C TYR A 206 -14.03 -0.56 13.81
N GLU A 207 -12.90 -0.56 14.49
CA GLU A 207 -12.03 0.60 14.63
C GLU A 207 -10.57 0.16 14.71
N GLY A 208 -9.66 0.97 14.20
CA GLY A 208 -8.24 0.69 14.35
C GLY A 208 -7.35 1.53 13.44
N THR A 209 -6.14 1.04 13.20
CA THR A 209 -5.09 1.77 12.50
C THR A 209 -4.57 0.97 11.31
N VAL A 210 -4.39 1.67 10.19
CA VAL A 210 -3.64 1.17 9.05
C VAL A 210 -2.32 1.90 8.97
N THR A 211 -1.23 1.15 8.82
CA THR A 211 0.11 1.70 8.60
C THR A 211 0.58 1.28 7.23
N PHE A 212 0.90 2.25 6.38
CA PHE A 212 1.58 2.07 5.13
C PHE A 212 3.04 2.48 5.28
N ARG A 213 3.94 1.54 5.02
CA ARG A 213 5.36 1.76 5.13
C ARG A 213 6.00 1.65 3.75
N LEU A 214 6.74 2.68 3.39
CA LEU A 214 7.54 2.72 2.18
C LEU A 214 9.00 2.64 2.61
N THR A 215 9.74 1.71 2.01
CA THR A 215 11.15 1.48 2.32
C THR A 215 11.97 1.55 1.06
N ASN A 216 13.13 2.19 1.15
CA ASN A 216 14.09 2.25 0.08
C ASN A 216 14.94 0.98 0.04
N ALA A 217 15.49 0.68 -1.13
CA ALA A 217 16.48 -0.37 -1.30
C ALA A 217 17.72 -0.05 -0.43
N PRO A 218 18.21 -1.00 0.38
CA PRO A 218 19.39 -0.78 1.20
C PRO A 218 20.61 -0.58 0.29
N ASN A 219 21.50 0.33 0.68
CA ASN A 219 22.72 0.62 -0.08
C ASN A 219 23.91 0.81 0.88
N ARG A 220 25.04 0.18 0.57
CA ARG A 220 26.28 0.28 1.36
C ARG A 220 27.00 1.63 1.19
N ALA A 221 26.76 2.35 0.10
CA ALA A 221 27.33 3.67 -0.18
C ALA A 221 26.52 4.84 0.43
N GLY A 222 25.48 4.56 1.22
CA GLY A 222 24.60 5.57 1.81
C GLY A 222 23.19 5.53 1.24
N VAL A 223 22.46 6.64 1.35
CA VAL A 223 21.04 6.70 1.02
C VAL A 223 20.82 7.28 -0.38
N PHE A 224 20.25 6.51 -1.30
CA PHE A 224 19.79 7.03 -2.59
C PHE A 224 18.46 7.74 -2.39
N ASN A 225 18.44 9.07 -2.45
CA ASN A 225 17.19 9.79 -2.28
C ASN A 225 16.22 9.47 -3.43
N THR A 226 14.95 9.27 -3.08
CA THR A 226 13.87 8.98 -4.03
C THR A 226 12.80 10.05 -3.92
N PHE A 227 12.21 10.44 -5.05
CA PHE A 227 11.19 11.47 -5.13
C PHE A 227 9.97 10.98 -5.90
N PHE A 228 8.84 10.86 -5.22
CA PHE A 228 7.64 10.25 -5.78
C PHE A 228 6.38 10.69 -5.03
N ALA A 229 5.21 10.35 -5.57
CA ALA A 229 3.93 10.55 -4.91
C ALA A 229 3.37 9.20 -4.42
N ALA A 230 2.70 9.17 -3.27
CA ALA A 230 2.01 8.00 -2.77
C ALA A 230 0.58 8.34 -2.36
N SER A 231 -0.33 7.38 -2.51
CA SER A 231 -1.71 7.48 -2.03
C SER A 231 -1.94 6.53 -0.85
N ILE A 232 -3.10 6.64 -0.20
CA ILE A 232 -3.50 5.66 0.82
C ILE A 232 -3.52 4.24 0.25
N PRO A 233 -3.06 3.22 0.99
CA PRO A 233 -2.99 1.86 0.46
C PRO A 233 -4.36 1.19 0.34
N VAL A 234 -5.30 1.56 1.21
CA VAL A 234 -6.60 0.90 1.34
C VAL A 234 -7.68 1.93 1.62
N ILE A 235 -8.77 1.89 0.84
CA ILE A 235 -9.96 2.70 1.03
C ILE A 235 -11.07 1.82 1.60
N PHE A 236 -11.57 2.18 2.77
CA PHE A 236 -12.69 1.50 3.40
C PHE A 236 -13.98 2.21 2.98
N LYS A 237 -14.71 1.64 2.01
CA LYS A 237 -15.81 2.31 1.30
C LYS A 237 -16.88 2.90 2.22
N ASP A 238 -17.17 2.20 3.32
CA ASP A 238 -18.26 2.54 4.23
C ASP A 238 -17.76 3.21 5.52
N ALA A 239 -16.44 3.29 5.72
CA ALA A 239 -15.82 3.71 6.97
C ALA A 239 -15.29 5.15 6.90
N ARG A 240 -15.21 5.79 8.07
CA ARG A 240 -14.52 7.06 8.22
C ARG A 240 -13.02 6.81 8.32
N MET A 241 -12.24 7.51 7.51
CA MET A 241 -10.77 7.51 7.56
C MET A 241 -10.28 8.88 8.03
N TYR A 242 -9.45 8.94 9.07
CA TYR A 242 -9.04 10.20 9.71
C TYR A 242 -7.68 10.08 10.42
N ASN A 243 -7.19 11.19 11.00
CA ASN A 243 -5.91 11.27 11.71
C ASN A 243 -4.71 10.78 10.90
N PHE A 244 -4.58 11.28 9.67
CA PHE A 244 -3.46 10.98 8.80
C PHE A 244 -2.15 11.52 9.38
N THR A 245 -1.13 10.66 9.51
CA THR A 245 0.20 11.03 9.98
C THR A 245 1.24 10.42 9.04
N PRO A 246 2.08 11.21 8.35
CA PRO A 246 2.04 12.67 8.29
C PRO A 246 0.78 13.19 7.58
N ASN A 247 0.50 14.50 7.72
CA ASN A 247 -0.55 15.14 6.94
C ASN A 247 -0.29 14.97 5.44
N TYR A 248 -1.34 14.74 4.66
CA TYR A 248 -1.25 14.63 3.21
C TYR A 248 -0.97 15.98 2.56
N THR A 249 -0.35 15.94 1.39
CA THR A 249 0.04 17.16 0.67
C THR A 249 -1.15 17.76 -0.07
N MET A 250 -1.97 16.90 -0.67
CA MET A 250 -3.12 17.28 -1.50
C MET A 250 -4.07 16.09 -1.67
N THR A 251 -5.24 16.31 -2.26
CA THR A 251 -6.12 15.21 -2.68
C THR A 251 -5.72 14.65 -4.06
N TYR A 252 -6.21 13.47 -4.41
CA TYR A 252 -5.95 12.84 -5.70
C TYR A 252 -6.47 13.69 -6.85
N ARG A 253 -7.62 14.34 -6.65
CA ARG A 253 -8.18 15.27 -7.62
C ARG A 253 -7.28 16.49 -7.80
N GLU A 254 -6.82 17.11 -6.71
CA GLU A 254 -5.86 18.22 -6.77
C GLU A 254 -4.55 17.80 -7.45
N TYR A 255 -4.08 16.58 -7.17
CA TYR A 255 -2.89 16.00 -7.78
C TYR A 255 -3.03 15.88 -9.31
N MET A 256 -4.11 15.26 -9.79
CA MET A 256 -4.32 14.99 -11.22
C MET A 256 -4.79 16.20 -12.01
N ASP A 257 -5.73 16.98 -11.46
CA ASP A 257 -6.36 18.10 -12.16
C ASP A 257 -5.46 19.34 -12.16
N GLU A 258 -4.63 19.55 -11.13
CA GLU A 258 -3.84 20.78 -11.00
C GLU A 258 -2.34 20.55 -10.90
N PHE A 259 -1.88 19.78 -9.92
CA PHE A 259 -0.47 19.72 -9.57
C PHE A 259 0.40 19.19 -10.71
N VAL A 260 0.02 18.06 -11.33
CA VAL A 260 0.81 17.46 -12.42
C VAL A 260 0.96 18.41 -13.60
N TRP A 261 -0.09 19.15 -13.96
CA TRP A 261 -0.07 20.12 -15.06
C TRP A 261 0.78 21.33 -14.72
N LYS A 262 0.53 21.95 -13.56
CA LYS A 262 1.29 23.12 -13.09
C LYS A 262 2.77 22.81 -12.92
N TYR A 263 3.12 21.63 -12.41
CA TYR A 263 4.52 21.19 -12.26
C TYR A 263 5.23 21.06 -13.61
N LYS A 264 4.49 20.68 -14.67
CA LYS A 264 5.00 20.62 -16.05
C LYS A 264 4.97 21.98 -16.77
N GLY A 265 4.52 23.05 -16.12
CA GLY A 265 4.32 24.36 -16.74
C GLY A 265 3.18 24.39 -17.76
N LEU A 266 2.23 23.45 -17.66
CA LEU A 266 1.07 23.34 -18.53
C LEU A 266 -0.19 23.82 -17.82
N ASN A 267 -1.18 24.29 -18.60
CA ASN A 267 -2.50 24.60 -18.06
C ASN A 267 -3.32 23.30 -17.90
N PRO A 268 -4.11 23.17 -16.82
CA PRO A 268 -5.08 22.10 -16.69
C PRO A 268 -6.02 22.04 -17.89
N PRO A 269 -6.45 20.84 -18.32
CA PRO A 269 -7.50 20.72 -19.31
C PRO A 269 -8.79 21.41 -18.81
N GLU A 270 -9.47 22.15 -19.68
CA GLU A 270 -10.78 22.69 -19.35
C GLU A 270 -11.73 21.54 -19.02
N LYS A 271 -12.35 21.58 -17.83
CA LYS A 271 -13.36 20.59 -17.44
C LYS A 271 -14.47 20.62 -18.48
N SER A 272 -14.69 19.50 -19.15
CA SER A 272 -15.77 19.38 -20.12
C SER A 272 -17.08 19.72 -19.43
N GLN A 273 -17.77 20.76 -19.92
CA GLN A 273 -19.12 21.04 -19.46
C GLN A 273 -19.96 19.78 -19.68
N PRO A 274 -20.87 19.43 -18.75
CA PRO A 274 -21.75 18.28 -18.92
C PRO A 274 -22.41 18.39 -20.30
N GLN A 275 -22.12 17.44 -21.19
CA GLN A 275 -22.80 17.40 -22.47
C GLN A 275 -24.30 17.30 -22.18
N PRO A 276 -25.14 18.21 -22.72
CA PRO A 276 -26.57 18.06 -22.57
C PRO A 276 -26.95 16.67 -23.09
N LEU A 277 -27.71 15.92 -22.27
CA LEU A 277 -28.20 14.59 -22.61
C LEU A 277 -28.76 14.61 -24.04
N PRO A 278 -28.40 13.62 -24.89
CA PRO A 278 -28.99 13.52 -26.22
C PRO A 278 -30.51 13.52 -26.06
N SER A 279 -31.19 14.36 -26.84
CA SER A 279 -32.65 14.44 -26.78
C SER A 279 -33.22 13.06 -27.08
N MET A 280 -33.83 12.44 -26.06
CA MET A 280 -34.51 11.17 -26.21
C MET A 280 -35.67 11.39 -27.20
N SER A 281 -35.46 10.92 -28.44
CA SER A 281 -36.49 10.90 -29.46
C SER A 281 -37.55 9.86 -29.05
N ASN A 282 -38.78 10.36 -28.88
CA ASN A 282 -40.04 9.63 -29.03
C ASN A 282 -40.43 8.52 -28.04
N MET A 283 -40.33 8.74 -26.73
CA MET A 283 -41.25 8.09 -25.78
C MET A 283 -41.51 9.00 -24.57
N PHE A 284 -42.75 9.51 -24.47
CA PHE A 284 -43.32 10.31 -23.38
C PHE A 284 -42.42 11.42 -22.81
N GLN A 285 -42.40 12.58 -23.47
CA GLN A 285 -41.91 13.80 -22.85
C GLN A 285 -42.90 14.24 -21.77
N LEU A 286 -42.47 14.22 -20.51
CA LEU A 286 -43.19 14.86 -19.42
C LEU A 286 -43.26 16.36 -19.73
N SER A 287 -44.45 16.89 -20.01
CA SER A 287 -44.62 18.33 -20.19
C SER A 287 -44.51 19.03 -18.85
N ASN A 288 -43.86 20.20 -18.84
CA ASN A 288 -43.81 21.10 -17.67
C ASN A 288 -45.16 21.75 -17.34
N THR A 289 -46.21 21.32 -18.03
CA THR A 289 -47.58 21.76 -17.84
C THR A 289 -48.40 20.58 -17.36
N LEU A 290 -49.06 20.77 -16.22
CA LEU A 290 -50.15 19.87 -15.82
C LEU A 290 -51.27 19.98 -16.85
N LEU A 291 -52.13 18.97 -16.95
CA LEU A 291 -53.34 19.00 -17.81
C LEU A 291 -54.28 20.19 -17.50
N THR A 292 -54.07 20.85 -16.35
CA THR A 292 -54.77 22.06 -15.90
C THR A 292 -54.14 23.38 -16.38
N GLY A 293 -53.07 23.33 -17.18
CA GLY A 293 -52.42 24.51 -17.77
C GLY A 293 -51.45 25.27 -16.86
N VAL A 294 -51.22 24.80 -15.62
CA VAL A 294 -50.26 25.39 -14.70
C VAL A 294 -48.84 24.90 -15.04
N SER A 295 -47.92 25.83 -15.27
CA SER A 295 -46.51 25.55 -15.47
C SER A 295 -45.86 25.18 -14.14
N VAL A 296 -45.30 23.97 -14.06
CA VAL A 296 -44.49 23.49 -12.94
C VAL A 296 -43.03 23.56 -13.39
N GLY A 297 -42.18 24.18 -12.59
CA GLY A 297 -40.75 24.31 -12.89
C GLY A 297 -40.13 22.94 -13.17
N THR A 298 -39.31 22.85 -14.22
CA THR A 298 -38.47 21.68 -14.48
C THR A 298 -37.63 21.41 -13.24
N PRO A 299 -37.62 20.19 -12.68
CA PRO A 299 -36.60 19.84 -11.71
C PRO A 299 -35.25 20.04 -12.40
N GLU A 300 -34.40 20.88 -11.80
CA GLU A 300 -32.97 20.90 -12.13
C GLU A 300 -32.44 19.51 -11.77
N ILE A 301 -32.32 18.66 -12.79
CA ILE A 301 -31.56 17.43 -12.66
C ILE A 301 -30.11 17.90 -12.70
N GLU A 302 -29.54 18.19 -11.53
CA GLU A 302 -28.09 18.24 -11.41
C GLU A 302 -27.58 16.91 -11.95
N PRO A 303 -26.78 16.88 -13.04
CA PRO A 303 -26.14 15.66 -13.46
C PRO A 303 -25.38 15.14 -12.23
N PRO A 304 -25.47 13.83 -11.92
CA PRO A 304 -24.79 13.29 -10.74
C PRO A 304 -23.34 13.72 -10.87
N GLY A 305 -22.91 14.62 -9.97
CA GLY A 305 -21.53 15.08 -9.96
C GLY A 305 -20.68 13.83 -9.96
N GLU A 306 -19.81 13.67 -10.96
CA GLU A 306 -18.96 12.50 -11.08
C GLU A 306 -18.29 12.31 -9.72
N ALA A 307 -18.78 11.33 -8.95
CA ALA A 307 -18.27 10.99 -7.65
C ALA A 307 -17.00 10.18 -7.90
N GLY A 308 -16.02 10.83 -8.54
CA GLY A 308 -14.66 10.36 -8.61
C GLY A 308 -14.19 10.18 -7.18
N LEU A 309 -13.64 9.00 -6.91
CA LEU A 309 -13.07 8.66 -5.62
C LEU A 309 -11.90 9.62 -5.35
N ASP A 310 -12.09 10.62 -4.48
CA ASP A 310 -11.04 11.55 -4.08
C ASP A 310 -10.41 11.10 -2.75
N PHE A 311 -9.08 11.03 -2.70
CA PHE A 311 -8.35 10.46 -1.57
C PHE A 311 -7.02 11.18 -1.31
N PRO A 312 -6.46 11.08 -0.08
CA PRO A 312 -5.19 11.72 0.25
C PRO A 312 -3.99 11.24 -0.57
N VAL A 313 -3.16 12.19 -0.99
CA VAL A 313 -1.89 11.98 -1.69
C VAL A 313 -0.76 12.72 -1.00
N TRP A 314 0.39 12.06 -0.87
CA TRP A 314 1.64 12.62 -0.32
C TRP A 314 2.67 12.78 -1.42
N ILE A 315 3.32 13.94 -1.47
CA ILE A 315 4.57 14.12 -2.22
C ILE A 315 5.72 13.82 -1.26
N ILE A 316 6.54 12.84 -1.62
CA ILE A 316 7.53 12.24 -0.73
C ILE A 316 8.92 12.40 -1.35
N PHE A 317 9.80 13.05 -0.60
CA PHE A 317 11.25 12.98 -0.79
C PHE A 317 11.81 12.07 0.30
N MET A 318 12.13 10.82 -0.05
CA MET A 318 12.49 9.78 0.91
C MET A 318 13.97 9.47 0.85
N GLY A 319 14.58 9.47 2.03
CA GLY A 319 15.88 8.86 2.27
C GLY A 319 15.75 7.34 2.47
N SER A 320 15.57 6.91 3.72
CA SER A 320 15.53 5.48 4.09
C SER A 320 14.12 4.88 4.05
N SER A 321 13.18 5.48 4.76
CA SER A 321 11.80 4.99 4.87
C SER A 321 10.86 6.08 5.32
N VAL A 322 9.57 5.92 4.99
CA VAL A 322 8.48 6.76 5.52
C VAL A 322 7.31 5.87 5.93
N GLU A 323 6.65 6.24 7.02
CA GLU A 323 5.43 5.61 7.51
C GLU A 323 4.26 6.58 7.44
N ILE A 324 3.18 6.15 6.77
CA ILE A 324 1.90 6.83 6.70
C ILE A 324 0.91 6.03 7.54
N LYS A 325 0.30 6.66 8.53
CA LYS A 325 -0.65 6.06 9.45
C LYS A 325 -1.99 6.79 9.38
N TYR A 326 -3.08 6.05 9.46
CA TYR A 326 -4.41 6.62 9.57
C TYR A 326 -5.33 5.71 10.35
N HIS A 327 -6.35 6.32 10.96
CA HIS A 327 -7.39 5.62 11.68
C HIS A 327 -8.58 5.36 10.80
N VAL A 328 -9.21 4.21 11.03
CA VAL A 328 -10.40 3.76 10.33
C VAL A 328 -11.44 3.42 11.38
N GLU A 329 -12.66 3.90 11.17
CA GLU A 329 -13.79 3.63 12.06
C GLU A 329 -15.06 3.41 11.26
N TRP A 330 -15.80 2.38 11.62
CA TRP A 330 -17.09 2.05 11.06
C TRP A 330 -18.02 1.52 12.13
N THR A 331 -19.27 1.96 12.09
CA THR A 331 -20.34 1.47 12.95
C THR A 331 -21.52 1.04 12.08
N ALA A 332 -22.13 -0.09 12.42
CA ALA A 332 -23.38 -0.49 11.82
C ALA A 332 -24.44 0.55 12.19
N GLN A 333 -24.90 1.31 11.19
CA GLN A 333 -26.06 2.17 11.37
C GLN A 333 -27.26 1.29 11.76
N GLY A 334 -27.89 1.62 12.88
CA GLY A 334 -29.15 1.01 13.28
C GLY A 334 -30.14 1.17 12.13
N ARG A 335 -30.68 0.05 11.65
CA ARG A 335 -31.78 0.05 10.69
C ARG A 335 -33.01 0.72 11.26
#